data_AF-A0A2S2Q3J4-F1
#
_entry.id   AF-A0A2S2Q3J4-F1
#
_cell.length_a   1.000
_cell.length_b   1.000
_cell.length_c   1.000
_cell.angle_alpha   90.00
_cell.angle_beta   90.00
_cell.angle_gamma   90.00
#
_symmetry.space_group_name_H-M   'P 1'
#
loop_
_entity.id
_entity.type
_entity.pdbx_description
1 polymer ?
#
loop_
_entity_poly.entity_id
_entity_poly.type
_entity_poly.pdbx_seq_one_letter_code
_entity_poly.pdbx_strand_id
1 'polypeptide(L)'
;NNITTRIHLQNNQEIKQVEEFSYLGSIVSKDGRSKKEIATRICQAKIAFNKKRGLFTSKSISVRTRINLLMTYVWSIMLYGSETWTIAKAERRRIEAFEMWCFRRMLKISWTDMVSNEEVLERMSVRRTLWSSIKKRRNEWIGHVLRHG
;
A
#
# COMPACT_ATOMS: atom_id res chain seq x y z
N ASN A 1 0.67 -12.50 33.40
CA ASN A 1 -0.66 -12.11 33.88
C ASN A 1 -1.34 -11.21 32.85
N ASN A 2 -2.06 -11.80 31.88
CA ASN A 2 -2.89 -11.03 30.94
C ASN A 2 -4.27 -10.84 31.56
N ILE A 3 -4.49 -9.68 32.16
CA ILE A 3 -5.83 -9.26 32.59
C ILE A 3 -6.54 -8.80 31.31
N THR A 4 -7.30 -9.69 30.69
CA THR A 4 -8.17 -9.33 29.57
C THR A 4 -9.42 -8.67 30.15
N THR A 5 -9.46 -7.33 30.14
CA THR A 5 -10.63 -6.57 30.59
C THR A 5 -11.85 -6.98 29.75
N ARG A 6 -12.88 -7.55 30.39
CA ARG A 6 -14.14 -7.89 29.71
C ARG A 6 -14.89 -6.61 29.38
N ILE A 7 -15.20 -6.40 28.10
CA ILE A 7 -15.90 -5.22 27.61
C ILE A 7 -17.35 -5.63 27.35
N HIS A 8 -18.28 -4.96 28.04
CA HIS A 8 -19.73 -5.18 27.91
C HIS A 8 -20.37 -3.99 27.19
N LEU A 9 -21.26 -4.28 26.25
CA LEU A 9 -22.14 -3.29 25.63
C LEU A 9 -23.26 -2.88 26.60
N GLN A 10 -23.97 -1.79 26.31
CA GLN A 10 -25.09 -1.30 27.15
C GLN A 10 -26.23 -2.32 27.35
N ASN A 11 -26.35 -3.31 26.46
CA ASN A 11 -27.28 -4.44 26.55
C ASN A 11 -26.70 -5.66 27.29
N ASN A 12 -25.60 -5.49 28.03
CA ASN A 12 -24.86 -6.52 28.76
C ASN A 12 -24.21 -7.62 27.87
N GLN A 13 -24.12 -7.40 26.56
CA GLN A 13 -23.48 -8.34 25.63
C GLN A 13 -21.95 -8.18 25.67
N GLU A 14 -21.23 -9.28 25.86
CA GLU A 14 -19.76 -9.29 25.91
C GLU A 14 -19.17 -9.19 24.48
N ILE A 15 -18.22 -8.26 24.29
CA ILE A 15 -17.48 -8.12 23.04
C ILE A 15 -16.28 -9.06 23.06
N LYS A 16 -16.21 -9.95 22.07
CA LYS A 16 -15.04 -10.82 21.87
C LYS A 16 -13.82 -9.99 21.48
N GLN A 17 -12.79 -10.04 22.32
CA GLN A 17 -11.48 -9.48 21.96
C GLN A 17 -10.74 -10.44 21.01
N VAL A 18 -10.20 -9.88 19.92
CA VAL A 18 -9.44 -10.61 18.91
C VAL A 18 -8.12 -9.88 18.64
N GLU A 19 -7.09 -10.63 18.27
CA GLU A 19 -5.77 -10.05 17.95
C GLU A 19 -5.79 -9.26 16.63
N GLU A 20 -6.68 -9.65 15.71
CA GLU A 20 -6.90 -8.97 14.44
C GLU A 20 -8.37 -9.03 14.05
N PHE A 21 -8.88 -7.95 13.44
CA PHE A 21 -10.21 -7.92 12.85
C PHE A 21 -10.19 -7.24 11.49
N SER A 22 -11.08 -7.69 10.60
CA SER A 22 -11.31 -7.04 9.31
C SER A 22 -12.42 -6.02 9.46
N TYR A 23 -12.14 -4.77 9.13
CA TYR A 23 -13.11 -3.68 9.17
C TYR A 23 -13.04 -2.87 7.89
N LEU A 24 -14.16 -2.78 7.19
CA LEU A 24 -14.28 -2.13 5.89
C LEU A 24 -13.17 -2.58 4.92
N GLY A 25 -12.83 -3.87 4.96
CA GLY A 25 -11.80 -4.46 4.11
C GLY A 25 -10.36 -4.12 4.49
N SER A 26 -10.11 -3.49 5.64
CA SER A 26 -8.77 -3.26 6.21
C SER A 26 -8.56 -4.10 7.47
N ILE A 27 -7.35 -4.60 7.68
CA ILE A 27 -6.98 -5.36 8.87
C ILE A 27 -6.51 -4.40 9.96
N VAL A 28 -7.18 -4.46 11.11
CA VAL A 28 -6.79 -3.75 12.32
C VAL A 28 -6.23 -4.76 13.32
N SER A 29 -5.03 -4.51 13.83
CA SER A 29 -4.38 -5.37 14.82
C SER A 29 -4.37 -4.72 16.20
N LYS A 30 -4.43 -5.57 17.23
CA LYS A 30 -4.37 -5.17 18.65
C LYS A 30 -3.15 -4.33 19.00
N ASP A 31 -2.00 -4.60 18.37
CA ASP A 31 -0.76 -3.86 18.61
C ASP A 31 -0.69 -2.49 17.89
N GLY A 32 -1.74 -2.13 17.14
CA GLY A 32 -1.82 -0.89 16.37
C GLY A 32 -0.87 -0.81 15.18
N ARG A 33 -0.16 -1.91 14.85
CA ARG A 33 0.78 -1.94 13.73
C ARG A 33 0.08 -2.30 12.44
N SER A 34 0.44 -1.62 11.36
CA SER A 34 -0.18 -1.84 10.05
C SER A 34 0.62 -2.80 9.16
N LYS A 35 1.57 -3.57 9.72
CA LYS A 35 2.47 -4.46 8.96
C LYS A 35 1.68 -5.47 8.10
N LYS A 36 0.66 -6.12 8.68
CA LYS A 36 -0.15 -7.12 7.98
C LYS A 36 -1.03 -6.48 6.91
N GLU A 37 -1.68 -5.36 7.24
CA GLU A 37 -2.50 -4.61 6.28
C GLU A 37 -1.68 -4.14 5.07
N ILE A 38 -0.50 -3.56 5.29
CA ILE A 38 0.40 -3.11 4.21
C ILE A 38 0.81 -4.31 3.34
N ALA A 39 1.14 -5.45 3.95
CA ALA A 39 1.48 -6.66 3.21
C ALA A 39 0.30 -7.16 2.36
N THR A 40 -0.92 -7.13 2.91
CA THR A 40 -2.16 -7.49 2.21
C THR A 40 -2.41 -6.56 1.02
N ARG A 41 -2.30 -5.23 1.18
CA ARG A 41 -2.45 -4.28 0.06
C ARG A 41 -1.41 -4.46 -1.03
N ILE A 42 -0.15 -4.68 -0.66
CA ILE A 42 0.91 -4.99 -1.63
C ILE A 42 0.55 -6.26 -2.41
N CYS A 43 0.05 -7.30 -1.73
CA CYS A 43 -0.36 -8.54 -2.38
C CYS A 43 -1.52 -8.29 -3.37
N GLN A 44 -2.58 -7.61 -2.93
CA GLN A 44 -3.72 -7.26 -3.78
C GLN A 44 -3.29 -6.42 -5.00
N ALA A 45 -2.44 -5.43 -4.79
CA ALA A 45 -1.93 -4.58 -5.86
C ALA A 45 -1.05 -5.36 -6.85
N LYS A 46 -0.22 -6.31 -6.38
CA LYS A 46 0.53 -7.23 -7.24
C LYS A 46 -0.39 -8.13 -8.07
N ILE A 47 -1.45 -8.66 -7.47
CA ILE A 47 -2.46 -9.47 -8.18
C ILE A 47 -3.14 -8.64 -9.27
N ALA A 48 -3.57 -7.42 -8.94
CA ALA A 48 -4.18 -6.50 -9.91
C ALA A 48 -3.24 -6.15 -11.07
N PHE A 49 -1.96 -5.87 -10.77
CA PHE A 49 -0.93 -5.66 -11.79
C PHE A 49 -0.83 -6.87 -12.72
N ASN A 50 -0.71 -8.08 -12.15
CA ASN A 50 -0.57 -9.30 -12.93
C ASN A 50 -1.81 -9.62 -13.78
N LYS A 51 -3.02 -9.34 -13.27
CA LYS A 51 -4.29 -9.51 -14.00
C LYS A 51 -4.35 -8.66 -15.28
N LYS A 52 -3.66 -7.52 -15.31
CA LYS A 52 -3.57 -6.62 -16.47
C LYS A 52 -2.13 -6.50 -17.01
N ARG A 53 -1.30 -7.53 -16.81
CA ARG A 53 0.13 -7.52 -17.19
C ARG A 53 0.35 -7.20 -18.66
N GLY A 54 -0.52 -7.68 -19.55
CA GLY A 54 -0.45 -7.38 -20.99
C GLY A 54 -0.46 -5.87 -21.28
N LEU A 55 -1.33 -5.12 -20.60
CA LEU A 55 -1.41 -3.66 -20.72
C LEU A 55 -0.17 -2.98 -20.15
N PHE A 56 0.25 -3.38 -18.95
CA PHE A 56 1.40 -2.76 -18.28
C PHE A 56 2.75 -3.10 -18.93
N THR A 57 2.83 -4.13 -19.76
CA THR A 57 4.10 -4.55 -20.38
C THR A 57 4.08 -4.47 -21.91
N SER A 58 3.01 -3.90 -22.49
CA SER A 58 2.89 -3.74 -23.94
C SER A 58 3.93 -2.77 -24.48
N LYS A 59 4.56 -3.12 -25.61
CA LYS A 59 5.45 -2.23 -26.36
C LYS A 59 4.67 -1.21 -27.21
N SER A 60 3.40 -1.48 -27.53
CA SER A 60 2.56 -0.58 -28.32
C SER A 60 2.03 0.62 -27.53
N ILE A 61 2.11 0.57 -26.20
CA ILE A 61 1.63 1.63 -25.31
C ILE A 61 2.85 2.37 -24.75
N SER A 62 2.82 3.70 -24.86
CA SER A 62 3.88 4.56 -24.31
C SER A 62 4.11 4.27 -22.82
N VAL A 63 5.37 4.40 -22.37
CA VAL A 63 5.72 4.23 -20.94
C VAL A 63 4.90 5.18 -20.07
N ARG A 64 4.74 6.44 -20.50
CA ARG A 64 3.94 7.45 -19.81
C ARG A 64 2.48 7.02 -19.60
N THR A 65 1.83 6.51 -20.64
CA THR A 65 0.45 6.01 -20.53
C THR A 65 0.37 4.80 -19.59
N ARG A 66 1.35 3.89 -19.62
CA ARG A 66 1.40 2.74 -18.71
C ARG A 66 1.61 3.15 -17.26
N ILE A 67 2.41 4.19 -17.00
CA ILE A 67 2.57 4.80 -15.68
C ILE A 67 1.25 5.40 -15.18
N ASN A 68 0.54 6.16 -16.03
CA ASN A 68 -0.76 6.72 -15.65
C ASN A 68 -1.77 5.60 -15.32
N LEU A 69 -1.82 4.54 -16.12
CA LEU A 69 -2.66 3.37 -15.83
C LEU A 69 -2.26 2.69 -14.51
N LEU A 70 -0.96 2.59 -14.21
CA LEU A 70 -0.47 2.05 -12.94
C LEU A 70 -0.94 2.91 -11.77
N MET A 71 -0.83 4.24 -11.89
CA MET A 71 -1.28 5.20 -10.87
C MET A 71 -2.80 5.11 -10.63
N THR A 72 -3.59 4.99 -11.69
CA THR A 72 -5.05 4.92 -11.57
C THR A 72 -5.53 3.58 -11.01
N TYR A 73 -4.95 2.46 -11.45
CA TYR A 73 -5.49 1.13 -11.14
C TYR A 73 -4.76 0.42 -9.99
N VAL A 74 -3.43 0.43 -9.98
CA VAL A 74 -2.65 -0.34 -9.00
C VAL A 74 -2.37 0.50 -7.75
N TRP A 75 -2.08 1.80 -7.91
CA TRP A 75 -1.88 2.70 -6.76
C TRP A 75 -3.16 2.93 -5.97
N SER A 76 -4.33 3.00 -6.62
CA SER A 76 -5.59 3.13 -5.90
C SER A 76 -5.84 1.97 -4.94
N ILE A 77 -5.53 0.73 -5.37
CA ILE A 77 -5.60 -0.46 -4.51
C ILE A 77 -4.56 -0.41 -3.39
N MET A 78 -3.32 -0.03 -3.71
CA MET A 78 -2.24 0.05 -2.73
C MET A 78 -2.46 1.15 -1.69
N LEU A 79 -3.08 2.27 -2.07
CA LEU A 79 -3.29 3.43 -1.21
C LEU A 79 -4.57 3.36 -0.37
N TYR A 80 -5.41 2.33 -0.59
CA TYR A 80 -6.64 2.17 0.17
C TYR A 80 -6.35 2.02 1.66
N GLY A 81 -6.99 2.85 2.48
CA GLY A 81 -6.80 2.86 3.94
C GLY A 81 -5.42 3.33 4.40
N SER A 82 -4.57 3.85 3.50
CA SER A 82 -3.18 4.21 3.85
C SER A 82 -3.05 5.39 4.82
N GLU A 83 -4.12 6.17 4.97
CA GLU A 83 -4.24 7.30 5.89
C GLU A 83 -4.15 6.87 7.36
N THR A 84 -4.60 5.66 7.68
CA THR A 84 -4.65 5.13 9.05
C THR A 84 -3.44 4.26 9.39
N TRP A 85 -2.46 4.16 8.50
CA TRP A 85 -1.34 3.25 8.69
C TRP A 85 -0.26 3.78 9.63
N THR A 86 0.10 2.94 10.60
CA THR A 86 1.31 3.06 11.39
C THR A 86 2.48 2.45 10.61
N ILE A 87 3.32 3.30 10.01
CA ILE A 87 4.41 2.88 9.10
C ILE A 87 5.76 3.09 9.77
N ALA A 88 6.46 2.00 10.09
CA ALA A 88 7.85 2.05 10.52
C ALA A 88 8.82 1.93 9.32
N LYS A 89 10.12 2.04 9.60
CA LYS A 89 11.18 2.07 8.57
C LYS A 89 11.17 0.82 7.68
N ALA A 90 10.84 -0.34 8.24
CA ALA A 90 10.77 -1.60 7.51
C ALA A 90 9.61 -1.61 6.51
N GLU A 91 8.45 -1.12 6.91
CA GLU A 91 7.23 -1.04 6.10
C GLU A 91 7.41 -0.03 4.97
N ARG A 92 8.03 1.13 5.25
CA ARG A 92 8.41 2.08 4.20
C ARG A 92 9.28 1.43 3.13
N ARG A 93 10.32 0.68 3.53
CA ARG A 93 11.18 -0.05 2.57
C ARG A 93 10.39 -1.06 1.73
N ARG A 94 9.38 -1.73 2.30
CA ARG A 94 8.51 -2.66 1.56
C ARG A 94 7.65 -1.94 0.53
N ILE A 95 7.14 -0.76 0.87
CA ILE A 95 6.35 0.09 -0.04
C ILE A 95 7.24 0.57 -1.20
N GLU A 96 8.44 1.09 -0.91
CA GLU A 96 9.40 1.54 -1.94
C GLU A 96 9.87 0.36 -2.82
N ALA A 97 10.08 -0.82 -2.23
CA ALA A 97 10.43 -2.03 -2.98
C ALA A 97 9.29 -2.52 -3.88
N PHE A 98 8.03 -2.42 -3.42
CA PHE A 98 6.87 -2.72 -4.25
C PHE A 98 6.77 -1.76 -5.45
N GLU A 99 7.03 -0.47 -5.24
CA GLU A 99 7.03 0.51 -6.32
C GLU A 99 8.08 0.19 -7.39
N MET A 100 9.30 -0.12 -6.95
CA MET A 100 10.36 -0.57 -7.86
C MET A 100 10.05 -1.90 -8.56
N TRP A 101 9.32 -2.81 -7.90
CA TRP A 101 8.88 -4.06 -8.51
C TRP A 101 7.92 -3.82 -9.68
N CYS A 102 6.96 -2.89 -9.55
CA CYS A 102 6.05 -2.53 -10.64
C CYS A 102 6.81 -1.95 -11.84
N PHE A 103 7.74 -1.03 -11.58
CA PHE A 103 8.55 -0.38 -12.61
C PHE A 103 9.45 -1.37 -13.37
N ARG A 104 10.17 -2.24 -12.66
CA ARG A 104 10.98 -3.29 -13.30
C ARG A 104 10.14 -4.23 -14.15
N ARG A 105 8.97 -4.66 -13.66
CA ARG A 105 8.05 -5.51 -14.42
C ARG A 105 7.53 -4.81 -15.68
N MET A 106 7.21 -3.52 -15.61
CA MET A 106 6.76 -2.70 -16.74
C MET A 106 7.83 -2.60 -17.83
N LEU A 107 9.10 -2.46 -17.43
CA LEU A 107 10.25 -2.43 -18.34
C LEU A 107 10.75 -3.83 -18.75
N LYS A 108 10.16 -4.90 -18.20
CA LYS A 108 10.59 -6.30 -18.40
C LYS A 108 12.04 -6.58 -17.98
N ILE A 109 12.52 -5.85 -16.97
CA ILE A 109 13.87 -6.03 -16.41
C ILE A 109 13.88 -7.28 -15.52
N SER A 110 14.80 -8.19 -15.82
CA SER A 110 15.13 -9.36 -15.01
C SER A 110 16.02 -9.00 -13.83
N TRP A 111 16.08 -9.87 -12.82
CA TRP A 111 17.04 -9.73 -11.72
C TRP A 111 18.49 -9.93 -12.19
N THR A 112 18.70 -10.76 -13.22
CA THR A 112 20.01 -11.02 -13.85
C THR A 112 20.59 -9.81 -14.56
N ASP A 113 19.76 -8.85 -14.93
CA ASP A 113 20.19 -7.65 -15.65
C ASP A 113 20.96 -6.69 -14.71
N MET A 114 20.92 -6.91 -13.40
CA MET A 114 21.66 -6.16 -12.38
C MET A 114 21.46 -4.64 -12.47
N VAL A 115 20.28 -4.20 -12.95
CA VAL A 115 19.96 -2.79 -13.14
C VAL A 115 19.63 -2.13 -11.79
N SER A 116 20.34 -1.04 -11.48
CA SER A 116 20.15 -0.24 -10.27
C SER A 116 18.74 0.36 -10.20
N ASN A 117 18.33 0.81 -9.01
CA ASN A 117 17.01 1.43 -8.88
C ASN A 117 16.95 2.78 -9.59
N GLU A 118 18.07 3.50 -9.58
CA GLU A 118 18.25 4.83 -10.12
C GLU A 118 18.10 4.79 -11.64
N GLU A 119 18.75 3.83 -12.29
CA GLU A 119 18.65 3.58 -13.73
C GLU A 119 17.22 3.21 -14.15
N VAL A 120 16.51 2.40 -13.35
CA VAL A 120 15.10 2.07 -13.63
C VAL A 120 14.22 3.34 -13.63
N LEU A 121 14.46 4.25 -12.69
CA LEU A 121 13.71 5.51 -12.58
C LEU A 121 14.02 6.45 -13.74
N GLU A 122 15.28 6.52 -14.15
CA GLU A 122 15.74 7.31 -15.30
C GLU A 122 15.09 6.83 -16.61
N ARG A 123 15.12 5.52 -16.89
CA ARG A 123 14.45 4.92 -18.07
C ARG A 123 12.96 5.20 -18.14
N MET A 124 12.31 5.31 -16.98
CA MET A 124 10.88 5.63 -16.89
C MET A 124 10.60 7.13 -16.87
N SER A 125 11.63 7.96 -16.69
CA SER A 125 11.54 9.40 -16.46
C SER A 125 10.56 9.75 -15.33
N VAL A 126 10.61 8.99 -14.23
CA VAL A 126 9.76 9.18 -13.04
C VAL A 126 10.58 9.22 -11.77
N ARG A 127 9.98 9.80 -10.72
CA ARG A 127 10.46 9.67 -9.34
C ARG A 127 9.54 8.73 -8.57
N ARG A 128 10.02 8.22 -7.44
CA ARG A 128 9.17 7.50 -6.48
C ARG A 128 8.09 8.44 -5.95
N THR A 129 6.83 8.00 -5.96
CA THR A 129 5.66 8.80 -5.59
C THR A 129 4.80 8.15 -4.53
N LEU A 130 4.92 6.84 -4.32
CA LEU A 130 3.99 6.11 -3.44
C LEU A 130 4.14 6.56 -1.99
N TRP A 131 5.38 6.65 -1.49
CA TRP A 131 5.63 7.12 -0.12
C TRP A 131 5.17 8.56 0.12
N SER A 132 5.44 9.47 -0.82
CA SER A 132 4.97 10.86 -0.71
C SER A 132 3.45 10.95 -0.75
N SER A 133 2.78 10.12 -1.55
CA SER A 133 1.32 10.07 -1.62
C SER A 133 0.72 9.61 -0.29
N ILE A 134 1.29 8.58 0.33
CA ILE A 134 0.84 8.10 1.66
C ILE A 134 1.02 9.20 2.72
N LYS A 135 2.19 9.85 2.75
CA LYS A 135 2.42 10.98 3.69
C LYS A 135 1.42 12.11 3.48
N LYS A 136 1.14 12.48 2.23
CA LYS A 136 0.20 13.54 1.88
C LYS A 136 -1.20 13.20 2.39
N ARG A 137 -1.71 12.02 2.05
CA ARG A 137 -3.04 11.55 2.48
C ARG A 137 -3.18 11.52 4.00
N ARG A 138 -2.16 11.00 4.71
CA ARG A 138 -2.15 11.00 6.19
C ARG A 138 -2.22 12.41 6.76
N ASN A 139 -1.47 13.35 6.22
CA ASN A 139 -1.50 14.75 6.67
C ASN A 139 -2.86 15.41 6.39
N GLU A 140 -3.46 15.14 5.22
CA GLU A 140 -4.80 15.62 4.87
C GLU A 140 -5.86 15.06 5.82
N TRP A 141 -5.79 13.77 6.15
CA TRP A 141 -6.67 13.12 7.12
C TRP A 141 -6.54 13.74 8.51
N ILE A 142 -5.31 13.90 9.03
CA ILE A 142 -5.06 14.58 10.31
C ILE A 142 -5.65 15.99 10.29
N GLY A 143 -5.40 16.75 9.21
CA GLY A 143 -5.93 18.10 9.06
C GLY A 143 -7.45 18.13 9.03
N HIS A 144 -8.10 17.14 8.42
CA HIS A 144 -9.56 17.02 8.42
C HIS A 144 -10.11 16.73 9.83
N VAL A 145 -9.52 15.78 10.55
CA VAL A 145 -9.87 15.47 11.94
C VAL A 145 -9.71 16.69 12.84
N LEU A 146 -8.63 17.47 12.69
CA LEU A 146 -8.42 18.68 13.51
C LEU A 146 -9.40 19.83 13.21
N ARG A 147 -10.02 19.85 12.02
CA ARG A 147 -11.01 20.88 11.65
C ARG A 147 -12.44 20.53 12.02
N HIS A 148 -12.75 19.23 12.13
CA HIS A 148 -14.13 18.74 12.25
C HIS A 148 -14.34 17.73 13.39
N GLY A 149 -13.30 17.42 14.16
CA GLY A 149 -13.35 16.54 15.32
C GLY A 149 -13.46 17.28 16.65
#